data_AF-A0A7S3PDB0-F1
#
_entry.id   AF-A0A7S3PDB0-F1
#
_cell.length_a   1.000
_cell.length_b   1.000
_cell.length_c   1.000
_cell.angle_alpha   90.00
_cell.angle_beta   90.00
_cell.angle_gamma   90.00
#
_symmetry.space_group_name_H-M   'P 1'
#
loop_
_entity.id
_entity.type
_entity.pdbx_description
1 polymer ?
#
loop_
_entity_poly.entity_id
_entity_poly.type
_entity_poly.pdbx_seq_one_letter_code
_entity_poly.pdbx_strand_id
1 'polypeptide(L)'
;GGDCSASTNNQGSEATCSDGIPIPDGEVTVMCLDTASLVNIETTPSTVSQGDQFVVSNSGGSLPNKIICTIRSGATVHQTTVIDVSAEVSLQIGDVFGALRIESLSCVDNDDDDDDDDCV
;
A
#
# COMPACT_ATOMS: atom_id res chain seq x y z
N GLY A 1 -9.83 -8.83 27.37
CA GLY A 1 -8.41 -8.53 27.10
C GLY A 1 -7.78 -9.67 26.32
N GLY A 2 -7.99 -9.69 25.00
CA GLY A 2 -7.52 -10.75 24.11
C GLY A 2 -6.17 -10.39 23.48
N ASP A 3 -5.30 -11.39 23.37
CA ASP A 3 -3.96 -11.30 22.81
C ASP A 3 -3.96 -10.72 21.38
N CYS A 4 -3.16 -9.67 21.15
CA CYS A 4 -2.78 -9.19 19.81
C CYS A 4 -1.76 -10.12 19.13
N SER A 5 -2.00 -11.43 19.14
CA SER A 5 -1.15 -12.39 18.43
C SER A 5 -1.29 -12.15 16.92
N ALA A 6 -0.16 -12.18 16.19
CA ALA A 6 -0.15 -12.08 14.74
C ALA A 6 -1.11 -13.10 14.12
N SER A 7 -1.98 -12.67 13.21
CA SER A 7 -2.93 -13.57 12.59
C SER A 7 -2.19 -14.61 11.73
N THR A 8 -2.75 -15.80 11.59
CA THR A 8 -2.30 -16.79 10.60
C THR A 8 -2.98 -16.56 9.24
N ASN A 9 -3.74 -15.48 9.11
CA ASN A 9 -4.53 -15.11 7.94
C ASN A 9 -3.63 -14.33 6.97
N ASN A 10 -2.78 -15.07 6.24
CA ASN A 10 -1.82 -14.47 5.33
C ASN A 10 -2.54 -13.83 4.14
N GLN A 11 -2.46 -12.50 4.02
CA GLN A 11 -3.17 -11.71 3.01
C GLN A 11 -2.38 -11.52 1.71
N GLY A 12 -1.30 -12.28 1.49
CA GLY A 12 -0.42 -12.04 0.35
C GLY A 12 0.36 -10.74 0.55
N SER A 13 1.38 -10.77 1.38
CA SER A 13 2.26 -9.61 1.54
C SER A 13 3.34 -9.63 0.47
N GLU A 14 3.31 -8.69 -0.47
CA GLU A 14 4.57 -8.23 -1.05
C GLU A 14 4.44 -6.87 -1.73
N ALA A 15 5.01 -5.86 -1.08
CA ALA A 15 5.67 -4.81 -1.83
C ALA A 15 7.02 -5.38 -2.26
N THR A 16 7.14 -5.90 -3.49
CA THR A 16 8.46 -6.32 -4.01
C THR A 16 9.17 -5.12 -4.60
N CYS A 17 10.47 -5.04 -4.34
CA CYS A 17 11.34 -4.08 -4.99
C CYS A 17 12.44 -4.83 -5.74
N SER A 18 12.54 -4.60 -7.04
CA SER A 18 13.60 -5.12 -7.88
C SER A 18 14.45 -3.96 -8.36
N ASP A 19 15.68 -3.91 -7.86
CA ASP A 19 16.71 -2.99 -8.33
C ASP A 19 17.32 -3.52 -9.63
N GLY A 20 17.45 -2.65 -10.63
CA GLY A 20 18.12 -2.96 -11.89
C GLY A 20 19.52 -2.37 -11.95
N ILE A 21 19.58 -1.03 -12.01
CA ILE A 21 20.80 -0.25 -12.20
C ILE A 21 20.79 0.90 -11.18
N PRO A 22 21.94 1.30 -10.60
CA PRO A 22 21.99 2.42 -9.66
C PRO A 22 21.24 3.66 -10.18
N ILE A 23 20.45 4.28 -9.30
CA ILE A 23 19.75 5.52 -9.59
C ILE A 23 20.81 6.63 -9.73
N PRO A 24 20.83 7.39 -10.84
CA PRO A 24 21.78 8.47 -11.04
C PRO A 24 21.50 9.63 -10.07
N ASP A 25 22.52 10.43 -9.80
CA ASP A 25 22.33 11.69 -9.08
C ASP A 25 21.44 12.63 -9.91
N GLY A 26 20.33 13.09 -9.32
CA GLY A 26 19.39 14.02 -9.95
C GLY A 26 17.94 13.55 -9.90
N GLU A 27 17.11 14.18 -10.75
CA GLU A 27 15.68 13.89 -10.83
C GLU A 27 15.40 12.60 -11.62
N VAL A 28 14.48 11.81 -11.09
CA VAL A 28 13.92 10.62 -11.75
C VAL A 28 12.42 10.72 -11.86
N THR A 29 11.87 10.08 -12.88
CA THR A 29 10.43 10.00 -13.08
C THR A 29 9.88 8.72 -12.45
N VAL A 30 8.82 8.86 -11.66
CA VAL A 30 8.03 7.74 -11.15
C VAL A 30 6.81 7.56 -12.05
N MET A 31 6.55 6.31 -12.44
CA MET A 31 5.36 5.95 -13.21
C MET A 31 4.76 4.68 -12.63
N CYS A 32 3.53 4.77 -12.16
CA CYS A 32 2.77 3.64 -11.62
C CYS A 32 1.63 3.26 -12.57
N LEU A 33 1.35 1.97 -12.68
CA LEU A 33 0.26 1.45 -13.48
C LEU A 33 -0.45 0.30 -12.77
N ASP A 34 -1.74 0.13 -13.08
CA ASP A 34 -2.50 -1.05 -12.71
C ASP A 34 -1.98 -2.25 -13.53
N THR A 35 -1.53 -3.31 -12.85
CA THR A 35 -1.01 -4.50 -13.54
C THR A 35 -2.07 -5.24 -14.35
N ALA A 36 -3.36 -5.13 -14.00
CA ALA A 36 -4.45 -5.80 -14.71
C ALA A 36 -4.86 -5.06 -15.98
N SER A 37 -5.10 -3.75 -15.89
CA SER A 37 -5.57 -2.94 -17.03
C SER A 37 -4.45 -2.25 -17.82
N LEU A 38 -3.23 -2.22 -17.29
CA LEU A 38 -2.08 -1.45 -17.83
C LEU A 38 -2.35 0.05 -17.97
N VAL A 39 -3.30 0.58 -17.20
CA VAL A 39 -3.63 2.00 -17.16
C VAL A 39 -2.74 2.70 -16.13
N ASN A 40 -2.24 3.88 -16.49
CA ASN A 40 -1.43 4.70 -15.58
C ASN A 40 -2.26 5.17 -14.37
N ILE A 41 -1.64 5.07 -13.20
CA ILE A 41 -2.14 5.61 -11.94
C ILE A 41 -1.43 6.95 -11.69
N GLU A 42 -2.16 7.91 -11.15
CA GLU A 42 -1.60 9.24 -10.90
C GLU A 42 -0.50 9.17 -9.83
N THR A 43 0.60 9.86 -10.09
CA THR A 43 1.72 10.01 -9.16
C THR A 43 2.02 11.49 -8.97
N THR A 44 2.06 11.94 -7.73
CA THR A 44 2.28 13.36 -7.40
C THR A 44 3.30 13.54 -6.27
N PRO A 45 4.42 14.23 -6.52
CA PRO A 45 4.95 14.60 -7.84
C PRO A 45 5.39 13.35 -8.64
N SER A 46 5.29 13.40 -9.97
CA SER A 46 5.77 12.31 -10.84
C SER A 46 7.27 12.39 -11.12
N THR A 47 7.93 13.47 -10.71
CA THR A 47 9.39 13.62 -10.75
C THR A 47 9.88 13.87 -9.33
N VAL A 48 10.87 13.09 -8.90
CA VAL A 48 11.42 13.11 -7.53
C VAL A 48 12.94 13.04 -7.56
N SER A 49 13.56 13.59 -6.53
CA SER A 49 14.99 13.43 -6.23
C SER A 49 15.18 12.53 -5.01
N GLN A 50 16.44 12.21 -4.71
CA GLN A 50 16.79 11.47 -3.50
C GLN A 50 16.27 12.21 -2.24
N GLY A 51 15.50 11.49 -1.42
CA GLY A 51 14.91 12.03 -0.19
C GLY A 51 13.51 12.62 -0.35
N ASP A 52 13.03 12.80 -1.59
CA ASP A 52 11.66 13.25 -1.84
C ASP A 52 10.64 12.14 -1.59
N GLN A 53 9.39 12.55 -1.42
CA GLN A 53 8.24 11.66 -1.30
C GLN A 53 7.30 11.89 -2.49
N PHE A 54 6.65 10.83 -2.95
CA PHE A 54 5.57 10.89 -3.92
C PHE A 54 4.36 10.11 -3.43
N VAL A 55 3.18 10.51 -3.89
CA VAL A 55 1.91 9.88 -3.60
C VAL A 55 1.39 9.18 -4.85
N VAL A 56 0.96 7.93 -4.71
CA VAL A 56 0.21 7.20 -5.74
C VAL A 56 -1.27 7.33 -5.40
N SER A 57 -2.05 7.90 -6.32
CA SER A 57 -3.49 8.14 -6.11
C SER A 57 -4.33 7.80 -7.34
N ASN A 58 -5.60 7.46 -7.11
CA ASN A 58 -6.59 7.26 -8.16
C ASN A 58 -7.73 8.28 -7.97
N SER A 59 -7.86 9.23 -8.89
CA SER A 59 -8.67 10.47 -8.76
C SER A 59 -10.19 10.29 -8.75
N GLY A 60 -10.70 9.13 -8.36
CA GLY A 60 -12.14 8.89 -8.26
C GLY A 60 -12.55 7.50 -7.77
N GLY A 61 -11.64 6.70 -7.21
CA GLY A 61 -11.96 5.34 -6.79
C GLY A 61 -10.87 4.66 -5.98
N SER A 62 -11.10 3.40 -5.65
CA SER A 62 -10.13 2.56 -4.95
C SER A 62 -8.86 2.38 -5.79
N LEU A 63 -7.72 2.19 -5.11
CA LEU A 63 -6.52 1.70 -5.76
C LEU A 63 -6.77 0.30 -6.34
N PRO A 64 -6.18 -0.04 -7.48
CA PRO A 64 -6.32 -1.38 -8.06
C PRO A 64 -5.57 -2.40 -7.20
N ASN A 65 -6.01 -3.65 -7.29
CA ASN A 65 -5.48 -4.79 -6.53
C ASN A 65 -3.95 -4.92 -6.57
N LYS A 66 -3.31 -4.60 -7.70
CA LYS A 66 -1.86 -4.73 -7.82
C LYS A 66 -1.30 -3.63 -8.72
N ILE A 67 -0.40 -2.84 -8.17
CA ILE A 67 0.22 -1.68 -8.79
C ILE A 67 1.67 -2.02 -9.10
N ILE A 68 2.17 -1.63 -10.26
CA ILE A 68 3.60 -1.65 -10.56
C ILE A 68 4.08 -0.23 -10.81
N CYS A 69 5.01 0.21 -9.97
CA CYS A 69 5.69 1.49 -10.06
C CYS A 69 7.08 1.28 -10.61
N THR A 70 7.48 2.14 -11.54
CA THR A 70 8.83 2.16 -12.12
C THR A 70 9.46 3.51 -11.83
N ILE A 71 10.70 3.48 -11.36
CA ILE A 71 11.56 4.66 -11.24
C ILE A 71 12.52 4.65 -12.42
N ARG A 72 12.49 5.70 -13.22
CA ARG A 72 13.25 5.78 -14.47
C ARG A 72 13.94 7.13 -14.66
N SER A 73 15.08 7.10 -15.35
CA SER A 73 15.74 8.28 -15.90
C SER A 73 15.72 8.19 -17.42
N GLY A 74 14.91 9.03 -18.07
CA GLY A 74 14.63 8.91 -19.49
C GLY A 74 14.00 7.55 -19.85
N ALA A 75 14.70 6.77 -20.68
CA ALA A 75 14.26 5.44 -21.09
C ALA A 75 14.78 4.29 -20.18
N THR A 76 15.67 4.59 -19.24
CA THR A 76 16.30 3.59 -18.37
C THR A 76 15.47 3.39 -17.11
N VAL A 77 15.03 2.15 -16.86
CA VAL A 77 14.38 1.75 -15.60
C VAL A 77 15.45 1.37 -14.58
N HIS A 78 15.44 2.02 -13.42
CA HIS A 78 16.39 1.79 -12.34
C HIS A 78 15.84 0.89 -11.26
N GLN A 79 14.55 1.05 -10.96
CA GLN A 79 13.87 0.30 -9.92
C GLN A 79 12.44 0.02 -10.34
N THR A 80 11.97 -1.18 -10.02
CA THR A 80 10.58 -1.58 -10.18
C THR A 80 10.05 -2.02 -8.83
N THR A 81 8.96 -1.39 -8.40
CA THR A 81 8.27 -1.72 -7.16
C THR A 81 6.88 -2.24 -7.51
N VAL A 82 6.55 -3.46 -7.11
CA VAL A 82 5.19 -3.98 -7.21
C VAL A 82 4.55 -3.83 -5.84
N ILE A 83 3.42 -3.16 -5.77
CA ILE A 83 2.61 -2.99 -4.57
C ILE A 83 1.37 -3.84 -4.74
N ASP A 84 1.30 -4.95 -4.00
CA ASP A 84 0.09 -5.75 -3.91
C ASP A 84 -0.81 -5.22 -2.80
N VAL A 85 -2.04 -4.84 -3.15
CA VAL A 85 -3.10 -4.42 -2.23
C VAL A 85 -4.34 -5.30 -2.42
N SER A 86 -4.17 -6.52 -2.92
CA SER A 86 -5.27 -7.46 -3.15
C SER A 86 -5.49 -8.33 -1.92
N ALA A 87 -6.69 -8.28 -1.34
CA ALA A 87 -7.04 -9.14 -0.21
C ALA A 87 -7.62 -10.42 -0.80
N GLU A 88 -6.92 -11.54 -0.66
CA GLU A 88 -7.43 -12.83 -1.13
C GLU A 88 -8.54 -13.39 -0.20
N VAL A 89 -8.57 -12.93 1.05
CA VAL A 89 -9.46 -13.40 2.11
C VAL A 89 -9.91 -12.24 3.00
N SER A 90 -11.01 -12.39 3.75
CA SER A 90 -11.50 -11.34 4.65
C SER A 90 -10.45 -10.90 5.67
N LEU A 91 -10.30 -9.60 5.88
CA LEU A 91 -9.33 -9.02 6.81
C LEU A 91 -9.71 -9.29 8.27
N GLN A 92 -8.72 -9.64 9.08
CA GLN A 92 -8.82 -9.84 10.52
C GLN A 92 -7.88 -8.88 11.26
N ILE A 93 -8.16 -8.62 12.54
CA ILE A 93 -7.29 -7.80 13.38
C ILE A 93 -5.92 -8.47 13.49
N GLY A 94 -4.86 -7.69 13.31
CA GLY A 94 -3.49 -8.21 13.30
C GLY A 94 -3.01 -8.71 11.93
N ASP A 95 -3.86 -8.67 10.90
CA ASP A 95 -3.43 -8.94 9.52
C ASP A 95 -2.46 -7.87 9.03
N VAL A 96 -1.44 -8.31 8.29
CA VAL A 96 -0.62 -7.46 7.44
C VAL A 96 -1.15 -7.57 6.02
N PHE A 97 -1.69 -6.49 5.49
CA PHE A 97 -2.39 -6.47 4.20
C PHE A 97 -1.77 -5.43 3.27
N GLY A 98 -1.08 -5.89 2.22
CA GLY A 98 -0.31 -4.99 1.36
C GLY A 98 0.64 -4.10 2.18
N ALA A 99 0.67 -2.79 1.88
CA ALA A 99 1.41 -1.78 2.64
C ALA A 99 0.67 -1.24 3.88
N LEU A 100 -0.49 -1.81 4.22
CA LEU A 100 -1.37 -1.36 5.29
C LEU A 100 -1.40 -2.40 6.43
N ARG A 101 -1.29 -1.93 7.67
CA ARG A 101 -1.45 -2.76 8.88
C ARG A 101 -2.63 -2.24 9.69
N ILE A 102 -3.56 -3.13 10.06
CA ILE A 102 -4.70 -2.81 10.91
C ILE A 102 -4.36 -3.21 12.36
N GLU A 103 -4.13 -2.22 13.21
CA GLU A 103 -3.71 -2.44 14.60
C GLU A 103 -4.86 -2.41 15.62
N SER A 104 -5.97 -1.71 15.33
CA SER A 104 -7.16 -1.69 16.20
C SER A 104 -8.38 -1.12 15.48
N LEU A 105 -9.58 -1.59 15.85
CA LEU A 105 -10.85 -0.92 15.54
C LEU A 105 -11.31 -0.21 16.83
N SER A 106 -11.50 1.11 16.78
CA SER A 106 -12.09 1.83 17.91
C SER A 106 -13.61 1.69 17.86
N CYS A 107 -14.20 1.19 18.93
CA CYS A 107 -15.63 1.35 19.20
C CYS A 107 -15.89 2.84 19.38
N VAL A 108 -16.87 3.40 18.66
CA VAL A 108 -17.46 4.68 19.08
C VAL A 108 -18.52 4.28 20.08
N ASP A 109 -18.25 4.54 21.36
CA ASP A 109 -19.26 4.44 22.40
C ASP A 109 -20.36 5.44 22.04
N ASN A 110 -21.48 4.93 21.53
CA ASN A 110 -22.71 5.70 21.62
C ASN A 110 -23.15 5.50 23.06
N ASP A 111 -22.74 6.45 23.91
CA ASP A 111 -23.26 6.62 25.27
C ASP A 111 -24.79 6.81 25.19
N ASP A 112 -25.53 5.71 25.14
CA ASP A 112 -26.95 5.63 25.43
C ASP A 112 -27.18 4.30 26.16
N ASP A 113 -26.91 4.37 27.46
CA ASP A 113 -27.47 3.59 28.55
C ASP A 113 -27.23 2.06 28.61
N ASP A 114 -26.63 1.69 29.75
CA ASP A 114 -26.74 0.44 30.49
C ASP A 114 -25.91 -0.78 30.02
N ASP A 115 -24.85 -1.00 30.81
CA ASP A 115 -24.40 -2.30 31.33
C ASP A 115 -24.26 -3.45 30.31
N ASP A 116 -23.10 -3.52 29.65
CA ASP A 116 -22.20 -4.69 29.66
C ASP A 116 -21.09 -4.43 28.63
N ASP A 117 -20.05 -3.73 29.09
CA ASP A 117 -18.76 -3.62 28.41
C ASP A 117 -18.12 -5.01 28.28
N ASP A 118 -18.40 -5.73 27.21
CA ASP A 118 -17.55 -6.84 26.78
C ASP A 118 -17.26 -6.73 25.28
N CYS A 119 -16.26 -5.89 24.97
CA CYS A 119 -15.50 -6.02 23.75
C CYS A 119 -14.65 -7.30 23.83
N VAL A 120 -15.20 -8.44 23.36
CA VAL A 120 -14.48 -9.71 23.18
C VAL A 120 -13.95 -9.86 21.77
#